data_AF-A0A932Q8J3-F1
#
_entry.id   AF-A0A932Q8J3-F1
#
_cell.length_a   1.000
_cell.length_b   1.000
_cell.length_c   1.000
_cell.angle_alpha   90.00
_cell.angle_beta   90.00
_cell.angle_gamma   90.00
#
_symmetry.space_group_name_H-M   'P 1'
#
loop_
_entity.id
_entity.type
_entity.pdbx_description
1 polymer ?
#
loop_
_entity_poly.entity_id
_entity_poly.type
_entity_poly.pdbx_seq_one_letter_code
_entity_poly.pdbx_strand_id
1 'polypeptide(L)'
;MRNEKIATVLLVGSVFVFQGCAHGGLDKRLDAKLSGENTVKARADLQAEAGQLIEAAPGLSADQRSNLTALRETVRTQTDAIRERSLKLRSVLIKDLMSASYDEDEVELVKERIKNLEDQRLSALFNAVERANAILGRQASANQQIVHDFFEHAGHSN
;
A
#
# COMPACT_ATOMS: atom_id res chain seq x y z
N MET A 1 47.45 -63.35 -0.46
CA MET A 1 47.66 -62.64 -1.76
C MET A 1 46.62 -61.53 -1.80
N ARG A 2 47.02 -60.28 -1.47
CA ARG A 2 47.20 -59.13 -2.39
C ARG A 2 46.03 -58.98 -3.38
N ASN A 3 45.16 -57.99 -3.12
CA ASN A 3 44.99 -56.73 -3.89
C ASN A 3 44.07 -56.98 -5.14
N GLU A 4 43.13 -56.15 -5.60
CA GLU A 4 43.10 -54.70 -5.80
C GLU A 4 41.66 -54.15 -5.92
N LYS A 5 41.49 -52.92 -5.39
CA LYS A 5 40.63 -51.77 -5.76
C LYS A 5 39.69 -51.89 -6.98
N ILE A 6 38.50 -51.26 -6.89
CA ILE A 6 37.99 -50.18 -7.80
C ILE A 6 36.70 -49.52 -7.24
N ALA A 7 36.74 -48.16 -7.18
CA ALA A 7 35.72 -47.08 -7.23
C ALA A 7 34.29 -47.31 -6.67
N THR A 8 33.71 -46.56 -5.72
CA THR A 8 33.57 -45.09 -5.47
C THR A 8 32.60 -44.35 -6.44
N VAL A 9 31.50 -43.86 -5.84
CA VAL A 9 30.60 -42.72 -6.19
C VAL A 9 29.45 -42.91 -7.21
N LEU A 10 28.21 -42.76 -6.70
CA LEU A 10 27.19 -41.84 -7.25
C LEU A 10 26.13 -41.58 -6.15
N LEU A 11 26.30 -40.50 -5.36
CA LEU A 11 25.64 -39.18 -5.52
C LEU A 11 24.10 -39.31 -5.43
N VAL A 12 23.53 -39.17 -4.23
CA VAL A 12 22.92 -37.90 -3.74
C VAL A 12 22.01 -37.29 -4.80
N GLY A 13 20.71 -37.57 -4.69
CA GLY A 13 19.74 -37.12 -5.67
C GLY A 13 18.30 -37.27 -5.18
N SER A 14 17.98 -36.64 -4.05
CA SER A 14 16.58 -36.29 -3.71
C SER A 14 16.55 -34.85 -3.23
N VAL A 15 16.62 -33.97 -4.22
CA VAL A 15 15.80 -32.76 -4.38
C VAL A 15 15.35 -32.09 -3.09
N PHE A 16 15.97 -30.93 -2.85
CA PHE A 16 15.45 -29.83 -2.06
C PHE A 16 13.94 -29.66 -2.26
N VAL A 17 13.14 -30.04 -1.27
CA VAL A 17 11.78 -29.51 -1.17
C VAL A 17 11.92 -28.06 -0.75
N PHE A 18 11.57 -27.21 -1.70
CA PHE A 18 11.62 -25.76 -1.67
C PHE A 18 11.13 -25.17 -0.34
N GLN A 19 11.95 -24.26 0.20
CA GLN A 19 11.55 -23.28 1.18
C GLN A 19 10.44 -22.38 0.60
N GLY A 20 9.18 -22.76 0.81
CA GLY A 20 8.01 -21.98 0.40
C GLY A 20 7.28 -21.26 1.55
N CYS A 21 7.82 -21.25 2.78
CA CYS A 21 7.09 -20.80 3.97
C CYS A 21 7.40 -19.37 4.44
N ALA A 22 8.14 -18.57 3.67
CA ALA A 22 8.48 -17.20 4.10
C ALA A 22 7.37 -16.18 3.80
N HIS A 23 6.63 -16.32 2.69
CA HIS A 23 5.59 -15.35 2.30
C HIS A 23 4.25 -15.55 3.05
N GLY A 24 3.77 -16.79 3.17
CA GLY A 24 2.45 -17.06 3.76
C GLY A 24 2.32 -16.74 5.25
N GLY A 25 3.42 -16.55 5.99
CA GLY A 25 3.39 -16.18 7.40
C GLY A 25 3.09 -14.71 7.65
N LEU A 26 3.52 -13.82 6.75
CA LEU A 26 3.25 -12.38 6.84
C LEU A 26 1.78 -12.10 6.49
N ASP A 27 1.30 -12.67 5.39
CA ASP A 27 -0.07 -12.48 4.91
C ASP A 27 -1.08 -12.95 5.97
N LYS A 28 -0.90 -14.16 6.52
CA LYS A 28 -1.76 -14.67 7.61
C LYS A 28 -1.79 -13.77 8.84
N ARG A 29 -0.67 -13.13 9.18
CA ARG A 29 -0.60 -12.19 10.30
C ARG A 29 -1.31 -10.88 9.98
N LEU A 30 -1.23 -10.41 8.74
CA LEU A 30 -1.95 -9.23 8.29
C LEU A 30 -3.45 -9.51 8.30
N ASP A 31 -3.89 -10.65 7.77
CA ASP A 31 -5.29 -11.09 7.77
C ASP A 31 -5.83 -11.20 9.19
N ALA A 32 -5.06 -11.78 10.12
CA ALA A 32 -5.44 -11.85 11.53
C ALA A 32 -5.64 -10.45 12.12
N LYS A 33 -4.75 -9.49 11.82
CA LYS A 33 -4.91 -8.09 12.25
C LYS A 33 -6.15 -7.44 11.64
N LEU A 34 -6.40 -7.64 10.35
CA LEU A 34 -7.57 -7.11 9.67
C LEU A 34 -8.87 -7.68 10.23
N SER A 35 -8.91 -8.97 10.56
CA SER A 35 -10.10 -9.61 11.14
C SER A 35 -10.39 -9.15 12.59
N GLY A 36 -9.36 -8.70 13.30
CA GLY A 36 -9.49 -8.14 14.66
C GLY A 36 -9.88 -6.66 14.67
N GLU A 37 -9.70 -5.96 13.55
CA GLU A 37 -10.03 -4.54 13.39
C GLU A 37 -11.55 -4.36 13.25
N ASN A 38 -12.18 -3.80 14.28
CA ASN A 38 -13.64 -3.63 14.35
C ASN A 38 -14.06 -2.17 14.59
N THR A 39 -13.11 -1.26 14.80
CA THR A 39 -13.38 0.14 15.16
C THR A 39 -13.48 1.02 13.92
N VAL A 40 -12.71 0.73 12.88
CA VAL A 40 -12.77 1.50 11.63
C VAL A 40 -13.81 0.93 10.66
N LYS A 41 -14.98 1.59 10.54
CA LYS A 41 -16.04 1.20 9.57
C LYS A 41 -16.24 2.23 8.48
N ALA A 42 -15.95 3.48 8.78
CA ALA A 42 -16.07 4.61 7.89
C ALA A 42 -14.81 5.48 7.93
N ARG A 43 -14.71 6.38 6.95
CA ARG A 43 -13.61 7.36 6.89
C ARG A 43 -13.54 8.21 8.15
N ALA A 44 -14.68 8.64 8.67
CA ALA A 44 -14.74 9.46 9.88
C ALA A 44 -14.09 8.72 11.08
N ASP A 45 -14.36 7.42 11.20
CA ASP A 45 -13.79 6.57 12.24
C ASP A 45 -12.27 6.49 12.10
N LEU A 46 -11.76 6.23 10.89
CA LEU A 46 -10.32 6.22 10.62
C LEU A 46 -9.63 7.53 11.04
N GLN A 47 -10.27 8.67 10.74
CA GLN A 47 -9.72 9.98 11.11
C GLN A 47 -9.74 10.18 12.62
N ALA A 48 -10.85 9.85 13.28
CA ALA A 48 -10.98 9.98 14.73
C ALA A 48 -9.97 9.08 15.45
N GLU A 49 -9.88 7.82 15.04
CA GLU A 49 -8.98 6.82 15.60
C GLU A 49 -7.52 7.22 15.42
N ALA A 50 -7.11 7.67 14.22
CA ALA A 50 -5.74 8.14 14.01
C ALA A 50 -5.37 9.31 14.94
N GLY A 51 -6.31 10.22 15.21
CA GLY A 51 -6.11 11.30 16.17
C GLY A 51 -5.94 10.77 17.60
N GLN A 52 -6.81 9.86 18.02
CA GLN A 52 -6.73 9.22 19.33
C GLN A 52 -5.44 8.41 19.51
N LEU A 53 -4.98 7.70 18.48
CA LEU A 53 -3.74 6.93 18.53
C LEU A 53 -2.52 7.84 18.68
N ILE A 54 -2.47 8.98 17.98
CA ILE A 54 -1.40 9.97 18.17
C ILE A 54 -1.47 10.53 19.60
N GLU A 55 -2.67 10.86 20.08
CA GLU A 55 -2.85 11.46 21.40
C GLU A 55 -2.61 10.49 22.58
N ALA A 56 -2.94 9.22 22.42
CA ALA A 56 -2.75 8.22 23.45
C ALA A 56 -1.37 7.54 23.40
N ALA A 57 -0.59 7.75 22.32
CA ALA A 57 0.67 7.03 22.13
C ALA A 57 1.68 7.35 23.24
N PRO A 58 2.08 6.35 24.05
CA PRO A 58 3.14 6.53 25.04
C PRO A 58 4.49 6.67 24.33
N GLY A 59 5.36 7.52 24.87
CA GLY A 59 6.73 7.67 24.38
C GLY A 59 6.91 8.65 23.20
N LEU A 60 5.84 9.29 22.70
CA LEU A 60 5.99 10.41 21.77
C LEU A 60 6.38 11.69 22.51
N SER A 61 7.41 12.38 22.00
CA SER A 61 7.69 13.75 22.44
C SER A 61 6.58 14.71 22.00
N ALA A 62 6.53 15.90 22.61
CA ALA A 62 5.60 16.96 22.21
C ALA A 62 5.76 17.33 20.73
N ASP A 63 7.00 17.41 20.25
CA ASP A 63 7.31 17.73 18.85
C ASP A 63 6.86 16.62 17.90
N GLN A 64 7.10 15.35 18.25
CA GLN A 64 6.65 14.22 17.44
C GLN A 64 5.13 14.18 17.32
N ARG A 65 4.44 14.39 18.43
CA ARG A 65 2.98 14.47 18.48
C ARG A 65 2.44 15.59 17.62
N SER A 66 2.97 16.79 17.77
CA SER A 66 2.60 17.96 16.95
C SER A 66 2.80 17.68 15.45
N ASN A 67 3.96 17.15 15.07
CA ASN A 67 4.29 16.83 13.68
C ASN A 67 3.39 15.73 13.09
N LEU A 68 3.08 14.68 13.85
CA LEU A 68 2.16 13.62 13.42
C LEU A 68 0.74 14.14 13.25
N THR A 69 0.27 15.00 14.16
CA THR A 69 -1.05 15.63 14.06
C THR A 69 -1.14 16.53 12.83
N ALA A 70 -0.12 17.35 12.55
CA ALA A 70 -0.06 18.18 11.36
C ALA A 70 0.01 17.35 10.06
N LEU A 71 0.78 16.25 10.06
CA LEU A 71 0.86 15.33 8.94
C LEU A 71 -0.50 14.67 8.66
N ARG A 72 -1.19 14.18 9.70
CA ARG A 72 -2.55 13.61 9.60
C ARG A 72 -3.50 14.61 8.96
N GLU A 73 -3.50 15.86 9.41
CA GLU A 73 -4.40 16.89 8.90
C GLU A 73 -4.12 17.25 7.42
N THR A 74 -2.84 17.30 7.05
CA THR A 74 -2.42 17.54 5.66
C THR A 74 -2.94 16.42 4.75
N VAL A 75 -2.73 15.16 5.14
CA VAL A 75 -3.16 13.98 4.37
C VAL A 75 -4.67 13.91 4.29
N ARG A 76 -5.37 14.22 5.38
CA ARG A 76 -6.84 14.30 5.41
C ARG A 76 -7.35 15.28 4.36
N THR A 77 -6.83 16.50 4.38
CA THR A 77 -7.21 17.56 3.44
C THR A 77 -6.92 17.16 1.99
N GLN A 78 -5.72 16.63 1.70
CA GLN A 78 -5.35 16.19 0.36
C GLN A 78 -6.25 15.06 -0.16
N THR A 79 -6.52 14.05 0.67
CA THR A 79 -7.37 12.92 0.29
C THR A 79 -8.87 13.29 0.23
N ASP A 80 -9.31 14.32 0.96
CA ASP A 80 -10.66 14.91 0.82
C ASP A 80 -10.84 15.56 -0.55
N ALA A 81 -9.88 16.39 -0.97
CA ALA A 81 -9.92 17.06 -2.27
C ALA A 81 -9.90 16.06 -3.44
N ILE A 82 -9.06 15.01 -3.36
CA ILE A 82 -9.02 13.94 -4.37
C ILE A 82 -10.37 13.22 -4.47
N ARG A 83 -10.97 12.89 -3.32
CA ARG A 83 -12.28 12.21 -3.29
C ARG A 83 -13.37 13.06 -3.93
N GLU A 84 -13.41 14.36 -3.63
CA GLU A 84 -14.40 15.26 -4.23
C GLU A 84 -14.30 15.28 -5.75
N ARG A 85 -13.07 15.36 -6.30
CA ARG A 85 -12.83 15.29 -7.75
C ARG A 85 -13.26 13.93 -8.33
N SER A 86 -12.95 12.84 -7.64
CA SER A 86 -13.35 11.48 -8.05
C SER A 86 -14.88 11.34 -8.11
N LEU A 87 -15.61 11.90 -7.14
CA LEU A 87 -17.07 11.92 -7.15
C LEU A 87 -17.63 12.73 -8.34
N LYS A 88 -17.03 13.88 -8.64
CA LYS A 88 -17.43 14.70 -9.80
C LYS A 88 -17.23 13.95 -11.11
N LEU A 89 -16.09 13.30 -11.31
CA LEU A 89 -15.82 12.50 -12.51
C LEU A 89 -16.75 11.29 -12.63
N ARG A 90 -17.04 10.58 -11.52
CA ARG A 90 -18.04 9.50 -11.52
C ARG A 90 -19.43 10.00 -11.91
N SER A 91 -19.80 11.20 -11.45
CA SER A 91 -21.07 11.82 -11.87
C SER A 91 -21.09 12.17 -13.35
N VAL A 92 -19.97 12.65 -13.92
CA VAL A 92 -19.83 12.91 -15.37
C VAL A 92 -20.00 11.59 -16.13
N LEU A 93 -19.25 10.55 -15.76
CA LEU A 93 -19.35 9.23 -16.38
C LEU A 93 -20.77 8.68 -16.39
N ILE A 94 -21.50 8.78 -15.27
CA ILE A 94 -22.89 8.33 -15.20
C ILE A 94 -23.78 9.13 -16.15
N LYS A 95 -23.56 10.44 -16.30
CA LYS A 95 -24.35 11.27 -17.22
C LYS A 95 -24.05 10.92 -18.67
N ASP A 96 -22.79 10.70 -19.02
CA ASP A 96 -22.37 10.39 -20.39
C ASP A 96 -22.92 9.04 -20.83
N LEU A 97 -22.90 8.04 -19.93
CA LEU A 97 -23.50 6.72 -20.18
C LEU A 97 -25.02 6.76 -20.38
N MET A 98 -25.71 7.77 -19.84
CA MET A 98 -27.15 7.96 -20.00
C MET A 98 -27.50 8.94 -21.13
N SER A 99 -26.50 9.56 -21.77
CA SER A 99 -26.72 10.55 -22.82
C SER A 99 -27.06 9.88 -24.15
N ALA A 100 -27.93 10.53 -24.94
CA ALA A 100 -28.16 10.15 -26.33
C ALA A 100 -26.95 10.49 -27.23
N SER A 101 -26.06 11.39 -26.79
CA SER A 101 -24.82 11.78 -27.46
C SER A 101 -23.61 11.15 -26.77
N TYR A 102 -23.60 9.82 -26.66
CA TYR A 102 -22.49 9.09 -26.07
C TYR A 102 -21.20 9.32 -26.87
N ASP A 103 -20.12 9.67 -26.16
CA ASP A 103 -18.78 9.85 -26.70
C ASP A 103 -17.83 8.89 -25.97
N GLU A 104 -17.29 7.92 -26.70
CA GLU A 104 -16.40 6.89 -26.15
C GLU A 104 -15.05 7.49 -25.69
N ASP A 105 -14.52 8.46 -26.44
CA ASP A 105 -13.23 9.09 -26.13
C ASP A 105 -13.34 9.93 -24.85
N GLU A 106 -14.45 10.65 -24.66
CA GLU A 106 -14.71 11.37 -23.42
C GLU A 106 -14.83 10.41 -22.23
N VAL A 107 -15.53 9.28 -22.40
CA VAL A 107 -15.68 8.27 -21.36
C VAL A 107 -14.35 7.64 -20.97
N GLU A 108 -13.50 7.29 -21.94
CA GLU A 108 -12.15 6.75 -21.66
C GLU A 108 -11.27 7.78 -20.94
N LEU A 109 -11.31 9.05 -21.35
CA LEU A 109 -10.60 10.12 -20.66
C LEU A 109 -11.07 10.28 -19.20
N VAL A 110 -12.39 10.19 -18.95
CA VAL A 110 -12.94 10.25 -17.58
C VAL A 110 -12.47 9.05 -16.75
N LYS A 111 -12.46 7.84 -17.32
CA LYS A 111 -11.95 6.64 -16.65
C LYS A 111 -10.47 6.78 -16.27
N GLU A 112 -9.64 7.25 -17.21
CA GLU A 112 -8.22 7.49 -16.97
C GLU A 112 -8.01 8.51 -15.84
N ARG A 113 -8.75 9.62 -15.85
CA ARG A 113 -8.67 10.63 -14.78
C ARG A 113 -9.09 10.08 -13.42
N ILE A 114 -10.07 9.18 -13.36
CA ILE A 114 -10.44 8.50 -12.10
C ILE A 114 -9.30 7.61 -11.60
N LYS A 115 -8.65 6.83 -12.47
CA LYS A 115 -7.50 5.99 -12.11
C LYS A 115 -6.36 6.85 -11.55
N ASN A 116 -5.98 7.90 -12.27
CA ASN A 116 -4.94 8.83 -11.86
C ASN A 116 -5.22 9.48 -10.49
N LEU A 117 -6.48 9.77 -10.15
CA LEU A 117 -6.84 10.27 -8.82
C LEU A 117 -6.68 9.22 -7.71
N GLU A 118 -6.98 7.95 -7.98
CA GLU A 118 -6.73 6.88 -7.01
C GLU A 118 -5.23 6.64 -6.80
N ASP A 119 -4.42 6.71 -7.85
CA ASP A 119 -2.96 6.60 -7.73
C ASP A 119 -2.37 7.75 -6.91
N GLN A 120 -2.87 8.97 -7.13
CA GLN A 120 -2.52 10.14 -6.29
C GLN A 120 -2.92 9.93 -4.83
N ARG A 121 -4.09 9.32 -4.58
CA ARG A 121 -4.58 9.04 -3.22
C ARG A 121 -3.66 8.06 -2.51
N LEU A 122 -3.28 6.97 -3.19
CA LEU A 122 -2.38 5.95 -2.65
C LEU A 122 -0.98 6.52 -2.41
N SER A 123 -0.46 7.27 -3.37
CA SER A 123 0.84 7.95 -3.25
C SER A 123 0.87 8.90 -2.03
N ALA A 124 -0.20 9.66 -1.80
CA ALA A 124 -0.30 10.53 -0.63
C ALA A 124 -0.27 9.75 0.70
N LEU A 125 -0.92 8.58 0.74
CA LEU A 125 -0.91 7.72 1.93
C LEU A 125 0.46 7.09 2.17
N PHE A 126 1.13 6.58 1.14
CA PHE A 126 2.45 5.96 1.28
C PHE A 126 3.52 6.98 1.66
N ASN A 127 3.52 8.16 1.03
CA ASN A 127 4.39 9.26 1.42
C ASN A 127 4.16 9.71 2.87
N ALA A 128 2.91 9.64 3.35
CA ALA A 128 2.62 9.93 4.75
C ALA A 128 3.21 8.89 5.70
N VAL A 129 3.21 7.60 5.34
CA VAL A 129 3.87 6.54 6.12
C VAL A 129 5.37 6.79 6.23
N GLU A 130 6.02 7.16 5.13
CA GLU A 130 7.45 7.50 5.13
C GLU A 130 7.75 8.71 6.03
N ARG A 131 6.97 9.78 5.90
CA ARG A 131 7.10 10.98 6.75
C ARG A 131 6.83 10.68 8.22
N ALA A 132 5.84 9.84 8.52
CA ALA A 132 5.55 9.40 9.88
C ALA A 132 6.72 8.59 10.46
N ASN A 133 7.32 7.69 9.69
CA ASN A 133 8.50 6.93 10.11
C ASN A 133 9.68 7.87 10.41
N ALA A 134 9.91 8.89 9.57
CA ALA A 134 10.93 9.89 9.82
C ALA A 134 10.68 10.69 11.12
N ILE A 135 9.44 11.13 11.37
CA ILE A 135 9.07 11.81 12.62
C ILE A 135 9.31 10.90 13.83
N LEU A 136 8.99 9.62 13.71
CA LEU A 136 9.17 8.62 14.76
C LEU A 136 10.63 8.16 14.94
N GLY A 137 11.57 8.66 14.13
CA GLY A 137 12.98 8.23 14.16
C GLY A 137 13.19 6.79 13.71
N ARG A 138 12.21 6.19 13.02
CA ARG A 138 12.33 4.85 12.45
C ARG A 138 13.10 4.97 11.15
N GLN A 139 14.40 4.68 11.18
CA GLN A 139 15.16 4.54 9.94
C GLN A 139 14.59 3.36 9.16
N ALA A 140 14.11 3.62 7.94
CA ALA A 140 13.79 2.59 6.97
C ALA A 140 15.11 1.95 6.51
N SER A 141 15.70 1.08 7.33
CA SER A 141 16.71 0.15 6.84
C SER A 141 16.03 -0.77 5.82
N ALA A 142 16.31 -0.51 4.53
CA ALA A 142 15.88 -1.26 3.35
C ALA A 142 14.37 -1.25 3.03
N ASN A 143 13.89 -0.27 2.26
CA ASN A 143 12.68 -0.46 1.43
C ASN A 143 12.52 0.50 0.25
N GLN A 144 13.62 1.06 -0.27
CA GLN A 144 13.59 1.81 -1.54
C GLN A 144 13.24 0.92 -2.75
N GLN A 145 13.38 -0.41 -2.64
CA GLN A 145 13.08 -1.35 -3.73
C GLN A 145 11.59 -1.66 -3.90
N ILE A 146 10.79 -1.75 -2.83
CA ILE A 146 9.37 -2.16 -2.96
C ILE A 146 8.52 -1.06 -3.59
N VAL A 147 8.80 0.21 -3.28
CA VAL A 147 8.08 1.34 -3.88
C VAL A 147 8.50 1.54 -5.34
N HIS A 148 9.79 1.39 -5.64
CA HIS A 148 10.29 1.47 -7.03
C HIS A 148 9.72 0.37 -7.92
N ASP A 149 9.68 -0.88 -7.42
CA ASP A 149 9.16 -2.03 -8.19
C ASP A 149 7.65 -1.90 -8.45
N PHE A 150 6.88 -1.33 -7.51
CA PHE A 150 5.43 -1.12 -7.69
C PHE A 150 5.14 -0.04 -8.76
N PHE A 151 5.92 1.04 -8.81
CA PHE A 151 5.74 2.10 -9.80
C PHE A 151 6.34 1.77 -11.17
N GLU A 152 7.40 0.96 -11.26
CA GLU A 152 7.96 0.51 -12.55
C GLU A 152 7.06 -0.51 -13.27
N HIS A 153 6.38 -1.39 -12.54
CA HIS A 153 5.49 -2.38 -13.17
C HIS A 153 4.12 -1.80 -13.56
N ALA A 154 3.70 -0.69 -12.94
CA ALA A 154 2.47 0.02 -13.31
C ALA A 154 2.65 0.95 -14.54
N GLY A 155 3.89 1.28 -14.92
CA GLY A 155 4.22 2.14 -16.06
C GLY A 155 4.45 1.42 -17.40
N HIS A 156 4.36 0.08 -17.42
CA HIS A 156 4.52 -0.74 -18.63
C HIS A 156 3.24 -1.50 -18.95
N SER A 157 2.21 -0.79 -19.38
CA SER A 157 1.19 -1.35 -20.25
C SER A 157 0.85 -0.29 -21.29
N ASN A 158 1.58 -0.37 -22.41
CA ASN A 158 1.20 0.24 -23.69
C ASN A 158 -0.17 -0.27 -24.13
#